data_AF-A0A849HKF7-F1
#
_entry.id   AF-A0A849HKF7-F1
#
_cell.length_a   1.000
_cell.length_b   1.000
_cell.length_c   1.000
_cell.angle_alpha   90.00
_cell.angle_beta   90.00
_cell.angle_gamma   90.00
#
_symmetry.space_group_name_H-M   'P 1'
#
loop_
_entity.id
_entity.type
_entity.pdbx_description
1 polymer ?
#
loop_
_entity_poly.entity_id
_entity_poly.type
_entity_poly.pdbx_seq_one_letter_code
_entity_poly.pdbx_strand_id
1 'polypeptide(L)'
;MDADLRLDGNTTTAEGDIFRTTANDVVIDAPARRSTPAGQRRALVHDFTDGLTLNWDSDYPGGVTIEGFRLACHQADLVLDYASRRKSATPWRRALVHDFDDGLTINWAHDYPGGVTINGPVKINGSVTVNGTMTVKSPFGHLSIEDTLARYTAQIQDLQDRLKKFEG
;
A
#
# COMPACT_ATOMS: atom_id res chain seq x y z
N MET A 1 -10.57 -33.83 24.69
CA MET A 1 -11.16 -34.92 23.91
C MET A 1 -10.15 -35.13 22.79
N ASP A 2 -9.37 -36.21 22.87
CA ASP A 2 -8.26 -36.43 21.94
C ASP A 2 -8.85 -37.01 20.67
N ALA A 3 -9.06 -36.15 19.67
CA ALA A 3 -9.41 -36.60 18.33
C ALA A 3 -8.10 -36.94 17.62
N ASP A 4 -7.77 -38.23 17.54
CA ASP A 4 -6.55 -38.70 16.88
C ASP A 4 -6.92 -39.40 15.56
N LEU A 5 -6.71 -38.69 14.46
CA LEU A 5 -6.72 -39.24 13.11
C LEU A 5 -5.32 -39.06 12.55
N ARG A 6 -4.54 -40.15 12.49
CA ARG A 6 -3.17 -40.14 11.98
C ARG A 6 -3.12 -40.80 10.61
N LEU A 7 -2.69 -40.03 9.61
CA LEU A 7 -2.51 -40.46 8.24
C LEU A 7 -1.04 -40.32 7.89
N ASP A 8 -0.37 -41.43 7.64
CA ASP A 8 1.09 -41.59 7.59
C ASP A 8 1.65 -41.78 6.17
N GLY A 9 0.82 -41.55 5.15
CA GLY A 9 1.20 -41.61 3.74
C GLY A 9 1.72 -40.28 3.15
N ASN A 10 2.23 -40.32 1.92
CA ASN A 10 2.77 -39.17 1.18
C ASN A 10 1.71 -38.10 0.83
N THR A 11 0.43 -38.46 0.79
CA THR A 11 -0.69 -37.56 0.50
C THR A 11 -1.93 -38.04 1.22
N THR A 12 -2.71 -37.09 1.76
CA THR A 12 -4.08 -37.31 2.23
C THR A 12 -5.01 -36.50 1.35
N THR A 13 -6.05 -37.12 0.79
CA THR A 13 -7.07 -36.43 -0.01
C THR A 13 -8.42 -36.54 0.69
N ALA A 14 -9.10 -35.41 0.89
CA ALA A 14 -10.48 -35.34 1.35
C ALA A 14 -11.32 -34.65 0.27
N GLU A 15 -12.29 -35.35 -0.30
CA GLU A 15 -13.11 -34.87 -1.42
C GLU A 15 -14.56 -34.67 -0.99
N GLY A 16 -15.20 -33.63 -1.52
CA GLY A 16 -16.58 -33.26 -1.27
C GLY A 16 -16.80 -31.78 -1.57
N ASP A 17 -18.06 -31.35 -1.61
CA ASP A 17 -18.40 -29.95 -1.91
C ASP A 17 -17.96 -28.98 -0.80
N ILE A 18 -17.94 -29.46 0.46
CA ILE A 18 -17.64 -28.65 1.64
C ILE A 18 -16.75 -29.45 2.59
N PHE A 19 -15.58 -28.91 2.93
CA PHE A 19 -14.80 -29.33 4.08
C PHE A 19 -15.14 -28.43 5.28
N ARG A 20 -15.91 -28.95 6.24
CA ARG A 20 -16.34 -28.19 7.42
C ARG A 20 -15.45 -28.48 8.61
N THR A 21 -14.82 -27.45 9.15
CA THR A 21 -14.19 -27.47 10.48
C THR A 21 -14.96 -26.54 11.43
N THR A 22 -15.04 -26.92 12.69
CA THR A 22 -15.55 -26.05 13.78
C THR A 22 -14.43 -25.64 14.74
N ALA A 23 -13.17 -25.88 14.37
CA ALA A 23 -12.02 -25.42 15.12
C ALA A 23 -11.76 -23.94 14.86
N ASN A 24 -11.18 -23.25 15.85
CA ASN A 24 -10.78 -21.85 15.71
C ASN A 24 -9.56 -21.68 14.78
N ASP A 25 -8.68 -22.69 14.78
CA ASP A 25 -7.40 -22.66 14.07
C ASP A 25 -7.33 -23.78 13.02
N VAL A 26 -6.85 -23.45 11.83
CA VAL A 26 -6.30 -24.41 10.87
C VAL A 26 -4.79 -24.24 10.83
N VAL A 27 -4.06 -25.27 11.27
CA VAL A 27 -2.59 -25.27 11.31
C VAL A 27 -2.06 -26.00 10.07
N ILE A 28 -1.23 -25.31 9.27
CA ILE A 28 -0.55 -25.91 8.11
C ILE A 28 0.96 -25.83 8.36
N ASP A 29 1.51 -26.90 8.91
CA ASP A 29 2.91 -26.93 9.30
C ASP A 29 3.69 -28.01 8.55
N ALA A 30 4.92 -27.66 8.19
CA ALA A 30 5.90 -28.57 7.63
C ALA A 30 7.24 -28.27 8.31
N PRO A 31 7.63 -29.01 9.36
CA PRO A 31 8.84 -28.72 10.13
C PRO A 31 10.10 -28.52 9.29
N ALA A 32 10.25 -29.33 8.22
CA ALA A 32 11.37 -29.24 7.28
C ALA A 32 11.43 -27.93 6.47
N ARG A 33 10.34 -27.16 6.41
CA ARG A 33 10.24 -25.88 5.68
C ARG A 33 10.22 -24.66 6.58
N ARG A 34 10.39 -24.84 7.90
CA ARG A 34 10.41 -23.74 8.85
C ARG A 34 11.73 -22.97 8.75
N SER A 35 11.67 -21.64 8.80
CA SER A 35 12.86 -20.80 9.02
C SER A 35 13.27 -20.74 10.50
N THR A 36 12.36 -21.07 11.43
CA THR A 36 12.62 -21.16 12.87
C THR A 36 11.96 -22.41 13.49
N PRO A 37 12.59 -23.09 14.46
CA PRO A 37 12.15 -24.40 14.92
C PRO A 37 10.95 -24.39 15.88
N ALA A 38 10.57 -23.23 16.44
CA ALA A 38 9.56 -23.13 17.51
C ALA A 38 8.32 -22.32 17.09
N GLY A 39 7.21 -22.57 17.80
CA GLY A 39 5.93 -21.86 17.65
C GLY A 39 4.86 -22.64 16.89
N GLN A 40 3.60 -22.26 17.11
CA GLN A 40 2.45 -22.72 16.34
C GLN A 40 2.49 -22.08 14.94
N ARG A 41 1.83 -22.71 13.96
CA ARG A 41 1.75 -22.25 12.55
C ARG A 41 0.29 -22.13 12.14
N ARG A 42 -0.45 -21.23 12.79
CA ARG A 42 -1.87 -21.02 12.50
C ARG A 42 -2.00 -20.29 11.17
N ALA A 43 -2.36 -21.04 10.13
CA ALA A 43 -2.46 -20.52 8.77
C ALA A 43 -3.69 -19.64 8.61
N LEU A 44 -4.83 -20.18 9.04
CA LEU A 44 -6.14 -19.54 9.02
C LEU A 44 -6.69 -19.54 10.45
N VAL A 45 -7.06 -18.37 10.95
CA VAL A 45 -7.67 -18.21 12.28
C VAL A 45 -9.00 -17.48 12.13
N HIS A 46 -10.05 -18.03 12.75
CA HIS A 46 -11.27 -17.29 13.01
C HIS A 46 -11.10 -16.54 14.33
N ASP A 47 -10.86 -15.24 14.23
CA ASP A 47 -10.42 -14.44 15.36
C ASP A 47 -11.56 -13.93 16.25
N PHE A 48 -11.19 -13.30 17.37
CA PHE A 48 -12.14 -12.79 18.36
C PHE A 48 -13.04 -11.64 17.86
N THR A 49 -12.77 -11.12 16.66
CA THR A 49 -13.58 -10.11 15.98
C THR A 49 -14.42 -10.68 14.85
N ASP A 50 -14.58 -12.01 14.81
CA ASP A 50 -15.27 -12.74 13.73
C ASP A 50 -14.56 -12.59 12.37
N GLY A 51 -13.27 -12.24 12.40
CA GLY A 51 -12.43 -12.07 11.22
C GLY A 51 -11.75 -13.36 10.80
N LEU A 52 -11.52 -13.50 9.49
CA LEU A 52 -10.57 -14.49 8.97
C LEU A 52 -9.18 -13.84 8.94
N THR A 53 -8.34 -14.23 9.88
CA THR A 53 -6.94 -13.80 9.91
C THR A 53 -6.06 -14.83 9.21
N LEU A 54 -5.26 -14.36 8.26
CA LEU A 54 -4.15 -15.12 7.69
C LEU A 54 -2.89 -14.85 8.50
N ASN A 55 -2.14 -15.91 8.84
CA ASN A 55 -0.89 -15.80 9.60
C ASN A 55 -1.05 -15.03 10.94
N TRP A 56 -1.85 -15.60 11.84
CA TRP A 56 -2.12 -15.01 13.15
C TRP A 56 -0.84 -14.87 13.98
N ASP A 57 -0.71 -13.76 14.72
CA ASP A 57 0.42 -13.45 15.62
C ASP A 57 1.81 -13.56 14.98
N SER A 58 1.89 -13.39 13.66
CA SER A 58 3.13 -13.62 12.90
C SER A 58 3.71 -15.04 13.07
N ASP A 59 2.85 -16.03 13.33
CA ASP A 59 3.19 -17.45 13.49
C ASP A 59 4.04 -17.98 12.31
N TYR A 60 3.87 -17.42 11.11
CA TYR A 60 4.76 -17.53 9.96
C TYR A 60 5.65 -16.28 9.89
N PRO A 61 6.89 -16.32 10.41
CA PRO A 61 7.79 -15.15 10.40
C PRO A 61 8.23 -14.72 9.00
N GLY A 62 8.04 -15.58 7.99
CA GLY A 62 8.23 -15.22 6.57
C GLY A 62 7.10 -14.38 5.98
N GLY A 63 5.98 -14.22 6.69
CA GLY A 63 4.81 -13.47 6.23
C GLY A 63 3.85 -14.28 5.36
N VAL A 64 2.96 -13.56 4.68
CA VAL A 64 2.02 -14.10 3.68
C VAL A 64 2.44 -13.60 2.30
N THR A 65 2.61 -14.53 1.36
CA THR A 65 2.84 -14.20 -0.05
C THR A 65 1.56 -14.49 -0.84
N ILE A 66 1.03 -13.48 -1.53
CA ILE A 66 -0.09 -13.63 -2.47
C ILE A 66 0.48 -13.49 -3.87
N GLU A 67 0.59 -14.60 -4.59
CA GLU A 67 1.07 -14.63 -5.97
C GLU A 67 -0.10 -14.63 -6.95
N GLY A 68 0.08 -13.98 -8.10
CA GLY A 68 -0.95 -13.90 -9.15
C GLY A 68 -0.97 -12.55 -9.84
N PHE A 69 -1.88 -12.38 -10.79
CA PHE A 69 -1.96 -11.15 -11.59
C PHE A 69 -2.78 -10.03 -10.94
N ARG A 70 -3.67 -10.35 -9.99
CA ARG A 70 -4.61 -9.37 -9.40
C ARG A 70 -5.01 -9.75 -7.97
N LEU A 71 -4.95 -8.76 -7.08
CA LEU A 71 -5.67 -8.74 -5.80
C LEU A 71 -6.81 -7.72 -5.93
N ALA A 72 -8.04 -8.16 -5.74
CA ALA A 72 -9.23 -7.29 -5.79
C ALA A 72 -9.80 -7.11 -4.38
N CYS A 73 -10.01 -5.87 -3.98
CA CYS A 73 -10.75 -5.51 -2.77
C CYS A 73 -12.09 -4.91 -3.19
N HIS A 74 -13.19 -5.43 -2.64
CA HIS A 74 -14.55 -4.91 -2.89
C HIS A 74 -15.06 -4.03 -1.75
N GLN A 75 -14.19 -3.73 -0.78
CA GLN A 75 -14.48 -2.83 0.33
C GLN A 75 -13.77 -1.49 0.13
N ALA A 76 -14.25 -0.46 0.84
CA ALA A 76 -13.79 0.91 0.67
C ALA A 76 -12.32 1.12 1.06
N ASP A 77 -11.84 0.41 2.08
CA ASP A 77 -10.58 0.72 2.75
C ASP A 77 -9.52 -0.37 2.58
N LEU A 78 -8.30 0.04 2.21
CA LEU A 78 -7.10 -0.75 2.46
C LEU A 78 -6.31 -0.12 3.61
N VAL A 79 -6.09 -0.89 4.67
CA VAL A 79 -5.36 -0.46 5.86
C VAL A 79 -3.93 -1.02 5.84
N LEU A 80 -2.94 -0.14 6.00
CA LEU A 80 -1.54 -0.54 6.23
C LEU A 80 -1.12 -0.12 7.63
N ASP A 81 -1.12 -1.06 8.56
CA ASP A 81 -0.86 -0.76 9.95
C ASP A 81 0.20 -1.68 10.56
N TYR A 82 1.11 -1.06 11.29
CA TYR A 82 2.11 -1.75 12.08
C TYR A 82 2.33 -0.94 13.35
N ALA A 83 1.82 -1.46 14.47
CA ALA A 83 1.70 -0.72 15.72
C ALA A 83 3.00 -0.03 16.15
N SER A 84 4.14 -0.72 16.04
CA SER A 84 5.46 -0.19 16.43
C SER A 84 5.96 0.98 15.58
N ARG A 85 5.34 1.25 14.42
CA ARG A 85 5.69 2.38 13.53
C ARG A 85 4.67 3.52 13.56
N ARG A 86 3.63 3.44 14.38
CA ARG A 86 2.64 4.52 14.54
C ARG A 86 3.27 5.74 15.23
N LYS A 87 3.00 6.94 14.72
CA LYS A 87 3.38 8.22 15.36
C LYS A 87 2.26 8.87 16.17
N SER A 88 1.03 8.37 16.02
CA SER A 88 -0.16 8.82 16.73
C SER A 88 -0.92 7.62 17.28
N ALA A 89 -1.77 7.82 18.28
CA ALA A 89 -2.66 6.77 18.79
C ALA A 89 -3.98 6.66 17.99
N THR A 90 -4.14 7.38 16.88
CA THR A 90 -5.37 7.31 16.07
C THR A 90 -5.61 5.87 15.63
N PRO A 91 -6.84 5.34 15.78
CA PRO A 91 -7.11 3.95 15.44
C PRO A 91 -7.15 3.74 13.93
N TRP A 92 -7.58 4.75 13.18
CA TRP A 92 -7.75 4.70 11.74
C TRP A 92 -6.40 4.80 11.01
N ARG A 93 -6.18 3.89 10.05
CA ARG A 93 -4.93 3.68 9.29
C ARG A 93 -5.23 3.38 7.82
N ARG A 94 -6.14 4.14 7.23
CA ARG A 94 -6.59 3.89 5.86
C ARG A 94 -5.59 4.44 4.87
N ALA A 95 -4.84 3.52 4.25
CA ALA A 95 -3.78 3.84 3.31
C ALA A 95 -4.38 4.26 1.96
N LEU A 96 -5.30 3.46 1.44
CA LEU A 96 -6.05 3.71 0.21
C LEU A 96 -7.54 3.64 0.55
N VAL A 97 -8.30 4.61 0.05
CA VAL A 97 -9.74 4.67 0.22
C VAL A 97 -10.40 4.91 -1.14
N HIS A 98 -11.39 4.10 -1.47
CA HIS A 98 -12.38 4.40 -2.50
C HIS A 98 -13.47 5.26 -1.86
N ASP A 99 -13.44 6.55 -2.15
CA ASP A 99 -14.22 7.55 -1.41
C ASP A 99 -15.63 7.79 -1.97
N PHE A 100 -16.38 8.67 -1.29
CA PHE A 100 -17.78 8.95 -1.61
C PHE A 100 -18.00 9.62 -2.97
N ASP A 101 -16.95 10.23 -3.53
CA ASP A 101 -16.97 10.88 -4.84
C ASP A 101 -16.45 9.94 -5.94
N ASP A 102 -16.40 8.62 -5.68
CA ASP A 102 -15.81 7.60 -6.56
C ASP A 102 -14.31 7.84 -6.80
N GLY A 103 -13.64 8.53 -5.88
CA GLY A 103 -12.23 8.88 -5.94
C GLY A 103 -11.32 7.84 -5.28
N LEU A 104 -10.06 7.80 -5.71
CA LEU A 104 -8.99 7.11 -4.97
C LEU A 104 -8.24 8.14 -4.12
N THR A 105 -8.41 8.04 -2.81
CA THR A 105 -7.68 8.87 -1.85
C THR A 105 -6.54 8.06 -1.22
N ILE A 106 -5.35 8.66 -1.15
CA ILE A 106 -4.20 8.12 -0.43
C ILE A 106 -4.06 8.88 0.90
N ASN A 107 -3.86 8.14 2.01
CA ASN A 107 -3.79 8.71 3.36
C ASN A 107 -5.06 9.50 3.73
N TRP A 108 -6.20 8.80 3.71
CA TRP A 108 -7.50 9.39 4.00
C TRP A 108 -7.53 10.05 5.38
N ALA A 109 -8.17 11.22 5.48
CA ALA A 109 -8.33 12.00 6.72
C ALA A 109 -7.04 12.27 7.51
N HIS A 110 -5.87 12.24 6.85
CA HIS A 110 -4.57 12.36 7.51
C HIS A 110 -4.30 11.24 8.55
N ASP A 111 -4.86 10.04 8.34
CA ASP A 111 -4.68 8.85 9.18
C ASP A 111 -3.18 8.48 9.39
N TYR A 112 -2.32 8.88 8.45
CA TYR A 112 -0.86 8.90 8.55
C TYR A 112 -0.37 10.35 8.73
N PRO A 113 -0.05 10.80 9.97
CA PRO A 113 0.34 12.19 10.23
C PRO A 113 1.70 12.57 9.63
N GLY A 114 2.51 11.57 9.21
CA GLY A 114 3.74 11.80 8.45
C GLY A 114 3.50 12.19 6.99
N GLY A 115 2.26 12.12 6.50
CA GLY A 115 1.92 12.38 5.11
C GLY A 115 2.22 11.20 4.18
N VAL A 116 2.23 11.50 2.88
CA VAL A 116 2.58 10.57 1.81
C VAL A 116 3.95 10.95 1.27
N THR A 117 4.86 9.98 1.17
CA THR A 117 6.17 10.14 0.54
C THR A 117 6.21 9.31 -0.74
N ILE A 118 6.51 9.95 -1.87
CA ILE A 118 6.75 9.27 -3.15
C ILE A 118 8.23 9.44 -3.50
N ASN A 119 8.99 8.36 -3.39
CA ASN A 119 10.41 8.35 -3.73
C ASN A 119 10.57 8.01 -5.21
N GLY A 120 10.85 9.02 -6.04
CA GLY A 120 11.09 8.87 -7.47
C GLY A 120 10.31 9.86 -8.33
N PRO A 121 10.46 9.81 -9.66
CA PRO A 121 9.70 10.65 -10.58
C PRO A 121 8.20 10.34 -10.51
N VAL A 122 7.38 11.39 -10.59
CA VAL A 122 5.91 11.28 -10.68
C VAL A 122 5.49 11.80 -12.05
N LYS A 123 4.77 10.96 -12.82
CA LYS A 123 4.17 11.34 -14.11
C LYS A 123 2.66 11.45 -13.94
N ILE A 124 2.11 12.62 -14.25
CA ILE A 124 0.67 12.90 -14.18
C ILE A 124 0.19 13.31 -15.57
N ASN A 125 -0.68 12.51 -16.17
CA ASN A 125 -1.28 12.78 -17.48
C ASN A 125 -2.65 13.46 -17.29
N GLY A 126 -2.65 14.66 -16.71
CA GLY A 126 -3.86 15.39 -16.38
C GLY A 126 -3.55 16.69 -15.64
N SER A 127 -4.59 17.46 -15.33
CA SER A 127 -4.46 18.67 -14.50
C SER A 127 -4.11 18.30 -13.06
N VAL A 128 -3.27 19.11 -12.43
CA VAL A 128 -2.95 19.02 -11.01
C VAL A 128 -3.53 20.23 -10.30
N THR A 129 -4.38 19.99 -9.30
CA THR A 129 -4.86 21.02 -8.39
C THR A 129 -4.15 20.86 -7.05
N VAL A 130 -3.51 21.93 -6.58
CA VAL A 130 -2.87 21.98 -5.25
C VAL A 130 -3.64 22.95 -4.37
N ASN A 131 -4.43 22.43 -3.43
CA ASN A 131 -5.13 23.24 -2.43
C ASN A 131 -4.21 23.48 -1.23
N GLY A 132 -3.23 24.37 -1.41
CA GLY A 132 -2.22 24.70 -0.41
C GLY A 132 -0.93 25.21 -1.04
N THR A 133 0.19 25.02 -0.35
CA THR A 133 1.51 25.48 -0.83
C THR A 133 2.23 24.36 -1.58
N MET A 134 2.75 24.68 -2.77
CA MET A 134 3.70 23.84 -3.49
C MET A 134 5.12 24.37 -3.30
N THR A 135 5.99 23.54 -2.73
CA THR A 135 7.43 23.86 -2.57
C THR A 135 8.23 23.02 -3.54
N VAL A 136 8.93 23.66 -4.49
CA VAL A 136 9.75 22.98 -5.49
C VAL A 136 11.23 23.31 -5.28
N LYS A 137 11.99 22.35 -4.76
CA LYS A 137 13.44 22.45 -4.67
C LYS A 137 14.06 21.95 -5.98
N SER A 138 14.32 22.87 -6.89
CA SER A 138 15.02 22.59 -8.14
C SER A 138 16.42 23.21 -8.11
N PRO A 139 17.45 22.56 -8.70
CA PRO A 139 18.75 23.20 -8.94
C PRO A 139 18.65 24.43 -9.86
N PHE A 140 17.52 24.61 -10.55
CA PHE A 140 17.18 25.79 -11.33
C PHE A 140 16.41 26.86 -10.53
N GLY A 141 16.26 26.69 -9.21
CA GLY A 141 15.51 27.55 -8.30
C GLY A 141 14.03 27.18 -8.19
N HIS A 142 13.35 27.72 -7.16
CA HIS A 142 11.89 27.77 -7.11
C HIS A 142 11.43 28.62 -8.28
N LEU A 143 11.12 28.02 -9.43
CA LEU A 143 10.41 28.73 -10.46
C LEU A 143 8.94 28.70 -10.06
N SER A 144 8.44 29.79 -9.50
CA SER A 144 7.00 30.02 -9.60
C SER A 144 6.61 30.04 -11.08
N ILE A 145 5.34 29.80 -11.39
CA ILE A 145 4.85 29.95 -12.77
C ILE A 145 5.12 31.38 -13.25
N GLU A 146 5.00 32.37 -12.38
CA GLU A 146 5.32 33.78 -12.63
C GLU A 146 6.79 34.00 -12.96
N ASP A 147 7.73 33.40 -12.23
CA ASP A 147 9.17 33.50 -12.52
C ASP A 147 9.54 32.82 -13.84
N THR A 148 8.87 31.71 -14.17
CA THR A 148 9.03 31.02 -15.45
C THR A 148 8.53 31.90 -16.60
N LEU A 149 7.34 32.48 -16.46
CA LEU A 149 6.75 33.40 -17.44
C LEU A 149 7.60 34.65 -17.60
N ALA A 150 8.11 35.24 -16.52
CA ALA A 150 8.99 36.39 -16.57
C ALA A 150 10.29 36.07 -17.33
N ARG A 151 10.89 34.89 -17.10
CA ARG A 151 12.07 34.42 -17.83
C ARG A 151 11.81 34.18 -19.31
N TYR A 152 10.71 33.51 -19.66
CA TYR A 152 10.36 33.33 -21.07
C TYR A 152 10.06 34.66 -21.76
N THR A 153 9.39 35.59 -21.07
CA THR A 153 9.16 36.95 -21.58
C THR A 153 10.48 37.65 -21.87
N ALA A 154 11.46 37.58 -20.95
CA ALA A 154 12.78 38.16 -21.15
C ALA A 154 13.56 37.52 -22.31
N GLN A 155 13.52 36.19 -22.45
CA GLN A 155 14.17 35.48 -23.56
C GLN A 155 13.54 35.83 -24.91
N ILE A 156 12.20 35.93 -24.97
CA ILE A 156 11.48 36.34 -26.18
C ILE A 156 11.90 37.76 -26.57
N GLN A 157 12.00 38.68 -25.62
CA GLN A 157 12.41 40.06 -25.89
C GLN A 157 13.86 40.13 -26.43
N ASP A 158 14.81 39.43 -25.81
CA ASP A 158 16.19 39.37 -26.30
C ASP A 158 16.27 38.85 -27.75
N LEU A 159 15.54 37.78 -28.05
CA LEU A 159 15.49 37.22 -29.39
C LEU A 159 14.88 38.21 -30.40
N GLN A 160 13.82 38.92 -30.03
CA GLN A 160 13.21 39.97 -30.87
C GLN A 160 14.20 41.12 -31.14
N ASP A 161 14.92 41.56 -30.12
CA ASP A 161 15.90 42.65 -30.24
C ASP A 161 17.08 42.25 -31.14
N ARG A 162 17.50 40.98 -31.06
CA ARG A 162 18.53 40.42 -31.95
C ARG A 162 18.04 40.31 -33.39
N LEU A 163 16.78 39.94 -33.61
CA LEU A 163 16.20 39.83 -34.95
C LEU A 163 16.13 41.19 -35.65
N LYS A 164 15.70 42.23 -34.94
CA LYS A 164 15.67 43.61 -35.47
C LYS A 164 17.03 44.10 -35.95
N LYS A 165 18.12 43.65 -35.31
CA LYS A 165 19.50 43.98 -35.73
C LYS A 165 19.93 43.28 -37.02
N PHE A 166 19.23 42.22 -37.44
CA PHE A 166 19.48 41.53 -38.69
C PHE A 166 18.53 41.96 -39.82
N GLU A 167 17.40 42.61 -39.50
CA GLU A 167 16.42 43.10 -40.48
C GLU A 167 16.71 44.54 -40.97
N GLY A 168 17.59 45.28 -40.30
CA GLY A 168 18.10 46.59 -40.73
C GLY A 168 19.53 46.53 -41.22
#